data_AF-A0AA40V710-F1
#
_entry.id   AF-A0AA40V710-F1
#
_cell.length_a   1.000
_cell.length_b   1.000
_cell.length_c   1.000
_cell.angle_alpha   90.00
_cell.angle_beta   90.00
_cell.angle_gamma   90.00
#
_symmetry.space_group_name_H-M   'P 1'
#
loop_
_entity.id
_entity.type
_entity.pdbx_description
1 polymer ?
#
loop_
_entity_poly.entity_id
_entity_poly.type
_entity_poly.pdbx_seq_one_letter_code
_entity_poly.pdbx_strand_id
1 'polypeptide(L)'
;MDTVKLAHDEVHACLARASSFYSRTFWITEILFNLSGSTAGQFQWSPDLRAQRIRLNRILLDQHPQEMLRTIIPHEVAHLVACQLYGPKVGHGHRWKQIMVNCFNLPPDRCHDLDTSVASAKPFIYRCGCKTFSISIRMHKQMERGQLRLCKACKQPLTYSHVEEVEKVVLRMEKLFLAAHDSRLSQTDIQRVSSLIGGHTLGCLVIQPNLAASRRELLSALSLTEDRCLDHPRPDTLPGGLTHAILFADSTDTRMKRAAAALRARGVKVRLVARSDARAATTVA
;
A
#
# COMPACT_ATOMS: atom_id res chain seq x y z
N MET A 1 11.27 -10.46 6.77
CA MET A 1 9.85 -10.53 7.16
C MET A 1 9.01 -9.91 6.05
N ASP A 2 7.89 -10.51 5.63
CA ASP A 2 6.98 -9.93 4.62
C ASP A 2 5.92 -9.06 5.31
N THR A 3 6.26 -7.78 5.48
CA THR A 3 5.45 -6.78 6.18
C THR A 3 4.09 -6.53 5.52
N VAL A 4 3.99 -6.66 4.19
CA VAL A 4 2.72 -6.52 3.47
C VAL A 4 1.78 -7.66 3.79
N LYS A 5 2.30 -8.90 3.85
CA LYS A 5 1.48 -10.04 4.27
C LYS A 5 0.95 -9.81 5.68
N LEU A 6 1.80 -9.37 6.61
CA LEU A 6 1.38 -9.08 7.98
C LEU A 6 0.33 -7.96 8.04
N ALA A 7 0.48 -6.91 7.23
CA ALA A 7 -0.51 -5.85 7.16
C ALA A 7 -1.86 -6.34 6.63
N HIS A 8 -1.86 -7.20 5.60
CA HIS A 8 -3.08 -7.86 5.14
C HIS A 8 -3.73 -8.71 6.23
N ASP A 9 -2.94 -9.57 6.88
CA ASP A 9 -3.40 -10.45 7.95
C ASP A 9 -4.02 -9.62 9.10
N GLU A 10 -3.38 -8.51 9.49
CA GLU A 10 -3.88 -7.64 10.57
C GLU A 10 -5.16 -6.89 10.19
N VAL A 11 -5.29 -6.41 8.94
CA VAL A 11 -6.55 -5.79 8.47
C VAL A 11 -7.71 -6.79 8.61
N HIS A 12 -7.50 -8.02 8.15
CA HIS A 12 -8.52 -9.07 8.25
C HIS A 12 -8.79 -9.49 9.70
N ALA A 13 -7.76 -9.54 10.55
CA ALA A 13 -7.93 -9.79 11.98
C ALA A 13 -8.74 -8.68 12.67
N CYS A 14 -8.49 -7.41 12.34
CA CYS A 14 -9.30 -6.28 12.82
C CYS A 14 -10.77 -6.39 12.39
N LEU A 15 -11.02 -6.71 11.12
CA LEU A 15 -12.38 -6.92 10.62
C LEU A 15 -13.08 -8.08 11.35
N ALA A 16 -12.38 -9.19 11.58
CA ALA A 16 -12.93 -10.32 12.33
C ALA A 16 -13.27 -9.95 13.79
N ARG A 17 -12.38 -9.22 14.48
CA ARG A 17 -12.65 -8.69 15.83
C ARG A 17 -13.89 -7.79 15.84
N ALA A 18 -13.97 -6.85 14.91
CA ALA A 18 -15.13 -5.97 14.79
C ALA A 18 -16.41 -6.76 14.50
N SER A 19 -16.34 -7.76 13.64
CA SER A 19 -17.48 -8.60 13.32
C SER A 19 -17.99 -9.40 14.52
N SER A 20 -17.07 -9.93 15.32
CA SER A 20 -17.42 -10.59 16.58
C SER A 20 -18.04 -9.61 17.60
N PHE A 21 -17.48 -8.40 17.72
CA PHE A 21 -17.94 -7.41 18.71
C PHE A 21 -19.34 -6.87 18.39
N TYR A 22 -19.62 -6.58 17.13
CA TYR A 22 -20.89 -6.00 16.68
C TYR A 22 -21.91 -7.03 16.16
N SER A 23 -21.58 -8.33 16.22
CA SER A 23 -22.39 -9.41 15.64
C SER A 23 -22.82 -9.12 14.20
N ARG A 24 -21.91 -8.57 13.39
CA ARG A 24 -22.18 -8.10 12.03
C ARG A 24 -20.96 -8.24 11.12
N THR A 25 -21.16 -8.67 9.88
CA THR A 25 -20.07 -8.76 8.90
C THR A 25 -19.62 -7.37 8.43
N PHE A 26 -18.31 -7.14 8.43
CA PHE A 26 -17.67 -5.99 7.78
C PHE A 26 -16.88 -6.45 6.56
N TRP A 27 -16.88 -5.62 5.52
CA TRP A 27 -16.21 -5.96 4.26
C TRP A 27 -15.25 -4.86 3.81
N ILE A 28 -14.26 -5.23 3.02
CA ILE A 28 -13.29 -4.33 2.41
C ILE A 28 -13.09 -4.79 0.96
N THR A 29 -12.92 -3.87 0.02
CA THR A 29 -12.64 -4.25 -1.37
C THR A 29 -11.15 -4.46 -1.60
N GLU A 30 -10.32 -3.56 -1.09
CA GLU A 30 -8.90 -3.55 -1.40
C GLU A 30 -8.06 -3.02 -0.24
N ILE A 31 -6.84 -3.57 -0.12
CA ILE A 31 -5.77 -3.05 0.72
C ILE A 31 -4.66 -2.64 -0.23
N LEU A 32 -4.27 -1.37 -0.19
CA LEU A 32 -3.33 -0.75 -1.13
C LEU A 32 -2.09 -0.25 -0.40
N PHE A 33 -0.91 -0.39 -1.00
CA PHE A 33 0.37 0.08 -0.44
C PHE A 33 0.91 1.27 -1.24
N ASN A 34 0.04 2.25 -1.48
CA ASN A 34 0.28 3.34 -2.43
C ASN A 34 0.27 4.74 -1.79
N LEU A 35 0.35 4.84 -0.45
CA LEU A 35 0.60 6.12 0.21
C LEU A 35 2.08 6.48 0.15
N SER A 36 2.34 7.79 0.12
CA SER A 36 3.67 8.39 0.14
C SER A 36 3.66 9.60 1.07
N GLY A 37 4.84 10.14 1.39
CA GLY A 37 4.95 11.26 2.33
C GLY A 37 4.72 10.81 3.77
N SER A 38 4.16 11.70 4.60
CA SER A 38 4.02 11.48 6.04
C SER A 38 2.72 10.80 6.45
N THR A 39 1.82 10.48 5.51
CA THR A 39 0.58 9.77 5.82
C THR A 39 0.88 8.28 5.89
N ALA A 40 0.67 7.66 7.06
CA ALA A 40 0.93 6.23 7.26
C ALA A 40 -0.23 5.32 6.86
N GLY A 41 -1.46 5.74 7.15
CA GLY A 41 -2.69 5.03 6.83
C GLY A 41 -3.77 5.97 6.31
N GLN A 42 -4.70 5.44 5.53
CA GLN A 42 -5.90 6.13 5.09
C GLN A 42 -7.01 5.15 4.72
N PHE A 43 -8.17 5.28 5.35
CA PHE A 43 -9.42 4.75 4.85
C PHE A 43 -10.01 5.63 3.73
N GLN A 44 -10.48 4.99 2.65
CA GLN A 44 -11.13 5.64 1.51
C GLN A 44 -12.35 4.85 1.07
N TRP A 45 -13.42 5.54 0.67
CA TRP A 45 -14.63 4.94 0.12
C TRP A 45 -15.04 5.66 -1.19
N SER A 46 -15.70 4.95 -2.11
CA SER A 46 -16.24 5.53 -3.36
C SER A 46 -17.60 6.21 -3.12
N PRO A 47 -17.98 7.27 -3.86
CA PRO A 47 -19.24 8.00 -3.64
C PRO A 47 -20.51 7.13 -3.54
N ASP A 48 -20.56 6.02 -4.26
CA ASP A 48 -21.65 5.03 -4.28
C ASP A 48 -21.55 3.95 -3.20
N LEU A 49 -20.54 4.04 -2.32
CA LEU A 49 -20.20 3.11 -1.24
C LEU A 49 -19.92 1.67 -1.69
N ARG A 50 -19.72 1.41 -3.00
CA ARG A 50 -19.41 0.07 -3.52
C ARG A 50 -17.95 -0.33 -3.36
N ALA A 51 -17.05 0.64 -3.18
CA ALA A 51 -15.64 0.38 -2.93
C ALA A 51 -15.20 1.00 -1.60
N GLN A 52 -14.49 0.20 -0.81
CA GLN A 52 -13.95 0.58 0.50
C GLN A 52 -12.52 0.05 0.61
N ARG A 53 -11.57 0.96 0.79
CA ARG A 53 -10.15 0.69 0.67
C ARG A 53 -9.41 1.16 1.91
N ILE A 54 -8.44 0.36 2.36
CA ILE A 54 -7.41 0.80 3.29
C ILE A 54 -6.13 1.00 2.50
N ARG A 55 -5.56 2.20 2.58
CA ARG A 55 -4.32 2.57 1.92
C ARG A 55 -3.25 2.72 2.99
N LEU A 56 -2.07 2.16 2.76
CA LEU A 56 -0.95 2.17 3.68
C LEU A 56 0.31 2.70 2.99
N ASN A 57 1.19 3.31 3.78
CA ASN A 57 2.48 3.79 3.31
C ASN A 57 3.50 2.68 3.40
N ARG A 58 4.00 2.23 2.25
CA ARG A 58 4.88 1.07 2.20
C ARG A 58 6.23 1.30 2.88
N ILE A 59 6.78 2.50 2.78
CA ILE A 59 8.05 2.85 3.41
C ILE A 59 7.89 2.83 4.93
N LEU A 60 6.84 3.47 5.46
CA LEU A 60 6.58 3.49 6.90
C LEU A 60 6.22 2.11 7.44
N LEU A 61 5.54 1.27 6.66
CA LEU A 61 5.28 -0.12 6.99
C LEU A 61 6.57 -0.93 7.18
N ASP A 62 7.53 -0.76 6.28
CA ASP A 62 8.78 -1.51 6.32
C ASP A 62 9.70 -1.01 7.44
N GLN A 63 9.64 0.28 7.77
CA GLN A 63 10.44 0.89 8.84
C GLN A 63 9.87 0.69 10.24
N HIS A 64 8.56 0.83 10.40
CA HIS A 64 7.86 0.82 11.69
C HIS A 64 6.77 -0.24 11.73
N PRO A 65 7.09 -1.53 11.45
CA PRO A 65 6.07 -2.57 11.28
C PRO A 65 5.21 -2.76 12.53
N GLN A 66 5.78 -2.64 13.73
CA GLN A 66 5.03 -2.83 14.97
C GLN A 66 3.95 -1.76 15.17
N GLU A 67 4.29 -0.48 15.02
CA GLU A 67 3.34 0.63 15.18
C GLU A 67 2.26 0.58 14.09
N MET A 68 2.66 0.22 12.87
CA MET A 68 1.75 0.07 11.74
C MET A 68 0.70 -1.02 11.99
N LEU A 69 1.12 -2.17 12.51
CA LEU A 69 0.22 -3.29 12.83
C LEU A 69 -0.63 -3.02 14.07
N ARG A 70 -0.05 -2.47 15.14
CA ARG A 70 -0.74 -2.36 16.44
C ARG A 70 -1.62 -1.13 16.59
N THR A 71 -1.32 -0.06 15.85
CA THR A 71 -1.98 1.23 16.04
C THR A 71 -2.64 1.70 14.75
N ILE A 72 -1.89 1.77 13.66
CA ILE A 72 -2.32 2.49 12.44
C ILE A 72 -3.34 1.66 11.64
N ILE A 73 -3.10 0.36 11.45
CA ILE A 73 -4.07 -0.50 10.77
C ILE A 73 -5.40 -0.55 11.54
N PRO A 74 -5.44 -0.82 12.86
CA PRO A 74 -6.66 -0.75 13.64
C PRO A 74 -7.36 0.62 13.55
N HIS A 75 -6.60 1.72 13.53
CA HIS A 75 -7.13 3.08 13.33
C HIS A 75 -7.90 3.22 12.01
N GLU A 76 -7.32 2.77 10.90
CA GLU A 76 -7.98 2.85 9.59
C GLU A 76 -9.16 1.87 9.48
N VAL A 77 -9.06 0.68 10.07
CA VAL A 77 -10.18 -0.26 10.14
C VAL A 77 -11.31 0.31 10.99
N ALA A 78 -11.03 1.06 12.05
CA ALA A 78 -12.06 1.73 12.84
C ALA A 78 -12.84 2.77 12.01
N HIS A 79 -12.19 3.48 11.08
CA HIS A 79 -12.90 4.36 10.13
C HIS A 79 -13.80 3.57 9.19
N LEU A 80 -13.34 2.43 8.70
CA LEU A 80 -14.14 1.53 7.85
C LEU A 80 -15.37 1.01 8.62
N VAL A 81 -15.17 0.49 9.82
CA VAL A 81 -16.25 -0.02 10.69
C VAL A 81 -17.26 1.10 10.99
N ALA A 82 -16.77 2.29 11.37
CA ALA A 82 -17.61 3.45 11.61
C ALA A 82 -18.43 3.82 10.37
N CYS A 83 -17.82 3.80 9.19
CA CYS A 83 -18.48 4.10 7.92
C CYS A 83 -19.62 3.11 7.63
N GLN A 84 -19.43 1.82 7.88
CA GLN A 84 -20.46 0.79 7.61
C GLN A 84 -21.56 0.73 8.66
N LEU A 85 -21.27 1.11 9.91
CA LEU A 85 -22.27 1.19 10.97
C LEU A 85 -23.12 2.47 10.87
N TYR A 86 -22.50 3.59 10.51
CA TYR A 86 -23.08 4.91 10.76
C TYR A 86 -23.12 5.84 9.53
N GLY A 87 -22.66 5.36 8.39
CA GLY A 87 -22.55 6.14 7.15
C GLY A 87 -21.21 6.87 7.01
N PRO A 88 -20.96 7.51 5.85
CA PRO A 88 -19.71 8.21 5.59
C PRO A 88 -19.53 9.46 6.47
N LYS A 89 -18.31 10.00 6.48
CA LYS A 89 -17.94 11.27 7.15
C LYS A 89 -18.03 11.27 8.69
N VAL A 90 -18.01 10.11 9.34
CA VAL A 90 -17.93 10.02 10.82
C VAL A 90 -16.67 10.69 11.37
N GLY A 91 -15.55 10.58 10.65
CA GLY A 91 -14.25 11.09 11.08
C GLY A 91 -13.83 10.53 12.45
N HIS A 92 -13.07 11.29 13.22
CA HIS A 92 -12.63 10.90 14.57
C HIS A 92 -13.62 11.28 15.69
N GLY A 93 -14.92 11.28 15.37
CA GLY A 93 -16.01 11.60 16.31
C GLY A 93 -16.29 10.51 17.35
N HIS A 94 -17.29 10.72 18.21
CA HIS A 94 -17.62 9.81 19.32
C HIS A 94 -17.77 8.34 18.90
N ARG A 95 -18.49 8.09 17.80
CA ARG A 95 -18.70 6.73 17.23
C ARG A 95 -17.39 6.03 16.91
N TRP A 96 -16.46 6.74 16.27
CA TRP A 96 -15.13 6.19 15.95
C TRP A 96 -14.30 5.94 17.22
N LYS A 97 -14.33 6.87 18.19
CA LYS A 97 -13.62 6.69 19.47
C LYS A 97 -14.11 5.46 20.24
N GLN A 98 -15.42 5.19 20.22
CA GLN A 98 -15.99 4.00 20.85
C GLN A 98 -15.52 2.71 20.17
N ILE A 99 -15.37 2.69 18.84
CA ILE A 99 -14.80 1.54 18.14
C ILE A 99 -13.34 1.33 18.58
N MET A 100 -12.53 2.38 18.59
CA MET A 100 -11.13 2.29 19.04
C MET A 100 -11.00 1.72 20.46
N VAL A 101 -11.75 2.27 21.41
CA VAL A 101 -11.65 1.89 22.82
C VAL A 101 -12.31 0.54 23.10
N ASN A 102 -13.56 0.34 22.66
CA ASN A 102 -14.34 -0.83 23.09
C ASN A 102 -14.07 -2.06 22.21
N CYS A 103 -13.92 -1.87 20.90
CA CYS A 103 -13.72 -2.97 19.97
C CYS A 103 -12.23 -3.34 19.80
N PHE A 104 -11.34 -2.34 19.76
CA PHE A 104 -9.91 -2.59 19.56
C PHE A 104 -9.05 -2.45 20.81
N ASN A 105 -9.62 -1.95 21.92
CA ASN A 105 -8.88 -1.71 23.17
C ASN A 105 -7.63 -0.83 22.95
N LEU A 106 -7.78 0.21 22.13
CA LEU A 106 -6.73 1.16 21.77
C LEU A 106 -7.12 2.59 22.13
N PRO A 107 -6.15 3.44 22.49
CA PRO A 107 -6.41 4.87 22.66
C PRO A 107 -6.89 5.48 21.34
N PRO A 108 -7.87 6.39 21.36
CA PRO A 108 -8.43 7.00 20.15
C PRO A 108 -7.56 8.16 19.65
N ASP A 109 -6.26 7.91 19.50
CA ASP A 109 -5.31 8.91 19.02
C ASP A 109 -5.49 9.18 17.53
N ARG A 110 -5.47 10.48 17.17
CA ARG A 110 -5.74 10.95 15.81
C ARG A 110 -4.49 10.99 14.93
N CYS A 111 -3.33 11.13 15.56
CA CYS A 111 -2.04 11.29 14.91
C CYS A 111 -1.10 10.23 15.43
N HIS A 112 -0.17 9.81 14.58
CA HIS A 112 0.96 8.97 14.99
C HIS A 112 2.20 9.85 15.16
N ASP A 113 3.15 9.37 15.97
CA ASP A 113 4.45 10.01 16.18
C ASP A 113 5.58 9.32 15.41
N LEU A 114 5.25 8.51 14.39
CA LEU A 114 6.24 7.89 13.52
C LEU A 114 7.22 8.91 12.96
N ASP A 115 8.51 8.55 12.97
CA ASP A 115 9.48 9.28 12.17
C ASP A 115 9.16 9.05 10.69
N THR A 116 8.80 10.14 10.02
CA THR A 116 8.43 10.17 8.61
C THR A 116 9.50 10.80 7.74
N SER A 117 10.68 11.11 8.29
CA SER A 117 11.81 11.74 7.59
C SER A 117 12.14 11.04 6.27
N VAL A 118 12.17 9.71 6.30
CA VAL A 118 12.50 8.86 5.14
C VAL A 118 11.37 8.79 4.11
N ALA A 119 10.11 8.75 4.55
CA ALA A 119 8.97 8.68 3.65
C ALA A 119 8.55 10.06 3.10
N SER A 120 8.94 11.14 3.77
CA SER A 120 8.52 12.53 3.53
C SER A 120 9.71 13.49 3.58
N ALA A 121 10.53 13.46 2.52
CA ALA A 121 11.66 14.37 2.38
C ALA A 121 11.22 15.85 2.44
N LYS A 122 12.04 16.67 3.10
CA LYS A 122 11.86 18.12 3.22
C LYS A 122 13.04 18.87 2.60
N PRO A 123 13.24 18.78 1.27
CA PRO A 123 14.46 19.25 0.63
C PRO A 123 14.53 20.78 0.51
N PHE A 124 13.43 21.51 0.70
CA PHE A 124 13.41 22.95 0.46
C PHE A 124 13.83 23.70 1.71
N ILE A 125 14.95 24.41 1.63
CA ILE A 125 15.49 25.17 2.74
C ILE A 125 14.97 26.60 2.71
N TYR A 126 14.33 26.97 3.82
CA TYR A 126 13.90 28.33 4.10
C TYR A 126 14.66 28.87 5.31
N ARG A 127 14.85 30.19 5.35
CA ARG A 127 15.54 30.86 6.45
C ARG A 127 14.69 32.02 6.95
N CYS A 128 14.88 32.37 8.21
CA CYS A 128 14.54 33.70 8.71
C CYS A 128 15.75 34.25 9.46
N GLY A 129 15.64 35.45 10.03
CA GLY A 129 16.74 36.08 10.77
C GLY A 129 17.22 35.34 12.03
N CYS A 130 16.60 34.21 12.41
CA CYS A 130 17.02 33.46 13.60
C CYS A 130 17.21 31.96 13.42
N LYS A 131 16.78 31.34 12.30
CA LYS A 131 16.96 29.89 12.07
C LYS A 131 16.70 29.48 10.62
N THR A 132 17.15 28.27 10.33
CA THR A 132 16.92 27.53 9.08
C THR A 132 15.79 26.51 9.27
N PHE A 133 15.03 26.24 8.21
CA PHE A 133 13.91 25.30 8.19
C PHE A 133 13.97 24.42 6.95
N SER A 134 13.80 23.12 7.14
CA SER A 134 13.58 22.15 6.06
C SER A 134 12.08 22.00 5.82
N ILE A 135 11.63 22.32 4.61
CA ILE A 135 10.23 22.46 4.21
C ILE A 135 9.87 21.39 3.17
N SER A 136 8.67 20.82 3.28
CA SER A 136 8.16 19.84 2.32
C SER A 136 7.77 20.49 0.98
N ILE A 137 7.77 19.72 -0.10
CA ILE A 137 7.39 20.21 -1.43
C ILE A 137 5.99 20.85 -1.46
N ARG A 138 5.04 20.30 -0.69
CA ARG A 138 3.68 20.85 -0.60
C ARG A 138 3.70 22.26 -0.01
N MET A 139 4.43 22.45 1.08
CA MET A 139 4.50 23.75 1.75
C MET A 139 5.32 24.74 0.92
N HIS A 140 6.41 24.32 0.29
CA HIS A 140 7.16 25.14 -0.67
C HIS A 140 6.25 25.68 -1.78
N LYS A 141 5.49 24.80 -2.46
CA LYS A 141 4.52 25.22 -3.50
C LYS A 141 3.42 26.14 -2.98
N GLN A 142 3.00 26.01 -1.72
CA GLN A 142 2.05 26.93 -1.11
C GLN A 142 2.68 28.32 -0.91
N MET A 143 3.92 28.37 -0.46
CA MET A 143 4.65 29.62 -0.25
C MET A 143 4.99 30.32 -1.57
N GLU A 144 5.31 29.57 -2.62
CA GLU A 144 5.46 30.11 -3.99
C GLU A 144 4.17 30.75 -4.50
N ARG A 145 3.00 30.21 -4.12
CA ARG A 145 1.69 30.80 -4.44
C ARG A 145 1.29 31.97 -3.53
N GLY A 146 2.23 32.52 -2.77
CA GLY A 146 2.02 33.68 -1.90
C GLY A 146 1.51 33.35 -0.50
N GLN A 147 1.42 32.08 -0.11
CA GLN A 147 1.03 31.76 1.27
C GLN A 147 2.18 32.08 2.25
N LEU A 148 2.04 33.18 2.99
CA LEU A 148 3.04 33.61 3.96
C LEU A 148 3.20 32.61 5.11
N ARG A 149 4.45 32.33 5.47
CA ARG A 149 4.82 31.58 6.68
C ARG A 149 5.75 32.43 7.53
N LEU A 150 5.40 32.55 8.81
CA LEU A 150 6.17 33.33 9.77
C LEU A 150 6.88 32.40 10.77
N CYS A 151 8.09 32.78 11.15
CA CYS A 151 8.83 32.08 12.19
C CYS A 151 8.12 32.22 13.53
N LYS A 152 7.88 31.11 14.24
CA LYS A 152 7.23 31.18 15.56
C LYS A 152 8.03 31.99 16.60
N ALA A 153 9.36 32.05 16.47
CA ALA A 153 10.26 32.72 17.40
C ALA A 153 10.42 34.22 17.07
N CYS A 154 10.99 34.57 15.92
CA CYS A 154 11.25 35.97 15.57
C CYS A 154 10.11 36.66 14.80
N LYS A 155 9.03 35.95 14.47
CA LYS A 155 7.88 36.44 13.68
C LYS A 155 8.18 36.94 12.26
N GLN A 156 9.44 36.90 11.83
CA GLN A 156 9.84 37.27 10.47
C GLN A 156 9.35 36.25 9.42
N PRO A 157 9.09 36.68 8.18
CA PRO A 157 8.73 35.78 7.10
C PRO A 157 9.87 34.84 6.74
N LEU A 158 9.51 33.61 6.39
CA LEU A 158 10.46 32.62 5.88
C LEU A 158 10.79 32.96 4.42
N THR A 159 12.08 33.14 4.13
CA THR A 159 12.60 33.36 2.78
C THR A 159 13.21 32.09 2.22
N TYR A 160 12.94 31.80 0.95
CA TYR A 160 13.53 30.65 0.27
C TYR A 160 15.04 30.83 0.16
N SER A 161 15.80 29.76 0.41
CA SER A 161 17.26 29.77 0.32
C SER A 161 17.74 28.90 -0.85
N HIS A 162 17.53 27.58 -0.77
CA HIS A 162 17.96 26.63 -1.78
C HIS A 162 17.24 25.29 -1.60
N VAL A 163 17.47 24.37 -2.52
CA VAL A 163 17.05 22.97 -2.39
C VAL A 163 18.27 22.12 -2.02
N GLU A 164 18.14 21.30 -0.99
CA GLU A 164 19.11 20.28 -0.63
C GLU A 164 18.73 18.97 -1.31
N GLU A 165 19.73 18.26 -1.82
CA GLU A 165 19.53 16.89 -2.28
C GLU A 165 19.27 15.99 -1.07
N VAL A 166 18.03 15.55 -0.93
CA VAL A 166 17.65 14.57 0.07
C VAL A 166 17.53 13.23 -0.64
N GLU A 167 18.32 12.26 -0.18
CA GLU A 167 18.28 10.91 -0.69
C GLU A 167 16.87 10.33 -0.48
N LYS A 168 16.14 10.11 -1.57
CA LYS A 168 14.84 9.47 -1.52
C LYS A 168 15.07 7.99 -1.33
N VAL A 169 14.54 7.43 -0.24
CA VAL A 169 14.45 5.98 -0.12
C VAL A 169 13.45 5.47 -1.15
N VAL A 170 14.01 4.86 -2.18
CA VAL A 170 13.27 4.15 -3.21
C VAL A 170 13.38 2.67 -2.87
N LEU A 171 12.26 2.03 -2.53
CA LEU A 171 12.26 0.58 -2.40
C LEU A 171 12.49 -0.01 -3.78
N ARG A 172 13.48 -0.90 -3.93
CA ARG A 172 13.82 -1.46 -5.24
C ARG A 172 13.55 -2.95 -5.26
N MET A 173 12.85 -3.39 -6.30
CA MET A 173 12.66 -4.80 -6.63
C MET A 173 13.53 -5.11 -7.84
N GLU A 174 14.68 -5.76 -7.66
CA GLU A 174 15.58 -6.02 -8.81
C GLU A 174 14.92 -6.84 -9.92
N LYS A 175 14.19 -7.91 -9.56
CA LYS A 175 13.61 -8.82 -10.55
C LYS A 175 12.35 -9.49 -10.01
N LEU A 176 11.22 -9.23 -10.67
CA LEU A 176 9.90 -9.78 -10.35
C LEU A 176 9.51 -10.86 -11.36
N PHE A 177 9.10 -12.03 -10.88
CA PHE A 177 8.42 -13.02 -11.72
C PHE A 177 6.90 -12.92 -11.57
N LEU A 178 6.18 -12.96 -12.69
CA LEU A 178 4.72 -12.93 -12.74
C LEU A 178 4.17 -14.15 -13.47
N ALA A 179 3.33 -14.90 -12.78
CA ALA A 179 2.70 -16.11 -13.32
C ALA A 179 1.25 -16.22 -12.86
N ALA A 180 0.42 -16.87 -13.69
CA ALA A 180 -0.98 -17.17 -13.42
C ALA A 180 -1.31 -18.60 -13.86
N HIS A 181 -2.11 -19.32 -13.08
CA HIS A 181 -2.41 -20.73 -13.34
C HIS A 181 -2.96 -21.02 -14.75
N ASP A 182 -3.81 -20.13 -15.26
CA ASP A 182 -4.49 -20.20 -16.56
C ASP A 182 -3.75 -19.45 -17.68
N SER A 183 -2.56 -18.93 -17.39
CA SER A 183 -1.81 -18.06 -18.29
C SER A 183 -2.56 -16.84 -18.78
N ARG A 184 -3.48 -16.29 -17.98
CA ARG A 184 -4.22 -15.07 -18.31
C ARG A 184 -4.14 -14.05 -17.18
N LEU A 185 -4.01 -12.77 -17.50
CA LEU A 185 -4.23 -11.67 -16.54
C LEU A 185 -5.28 -10.72 -17.08
N SER A 186 -6.32 -10.49 -16.29
CA SER A 186 -7.30 -9.44 -16.57
C SER A 186 -6.76 -8.07 -16.17
N GLN A 187 -7.44 -7.00 -16.59
CA GLN A 187 -7.11 -5.65 -16.16
C GLN A 187 -7.14 -5.50 -14.62
N THR A 188 -8.08 -6.18 -13.95
CA THR A 188 -8.15 -6.21 -12.48
C THR A 188 -6.93 -6.87 -11.86
N ASP A 189 -6.40 -7.93 -12.46
CA ASP A 189 -5.18 -8.56 -11.95
C ASP A 189 -3.96 -7.67 -12.13
N ILE A 190 -3.86 -6.95 -13.26
CA ILE A 190 -2.79 -5.97 -13.49
C ILE A 190 -2.81 -4.88 -12.40
N GLN A 191 -4.00 -4.36 -12.05
CA GLN A 191 -4.14 -3.40 -10.96
C GLN A 191 -3.74 -3.98 -9.61
N ARG A 192 -4.08 -5.25 -9.34
CA ARG A 192 -3.62 -5.97 -8.14
C ARG A 192 -2.11 -6.09 -8.10
N VAL A 193 -1.45 -6.44 -9.20
CA VAL A 193 0.03 -6.49 -9.29
C VAL A 193 0.61 -5.13 -8.93
N SER A 194 0.13 -4.05 -9.57
CA SER A 194 0.59 -2.68 -9.31
C SER A 194 0.43 -2.29 -7.84
N SER A 195 -0.70 -2.63 -7.21
CA SER A 195 -0.94 -2.41 -5.78
C SER A 195 0.06 -3.16 -4.89
N LEU A 196 0.32 -4.44 -5.19
CA LEU A 196 1.20 -5.30 -4.41
C LEU A 196 2.68 -4.88 -4.47
N ILE A 197 3.08 -4.25 -5.58
CA ILE A 197 4.43 -3.69 -5.73
C ILE A 197 4.50 -2.20 -5.40
N GLY A 198 3.38 -1.62 -4.93
CA GLY A 198 3.27 -0.20 -4.60
C GLY A 198 4.44 0.31 -3.77
N GLY A 199 4.94 1.48 -4.15
CA GLY A 199 6.11 2.10 -3.51
C GLY A 199 7.47 1.51 -3.91
N HIS A 200 7.53 0.52 -4.82
CA HIS A 200 8.79 -0.01 -5.34
C HIS A 200 9.07 0.49 -6.77
N THR A 201 10.34 0.72 -7.07
CA THR A 201 10.84 0.70 -8.45
C THR A 201 11.16 -0.73 -8.84
N LEU A 202 10.63 -1.17 -9.98
CA LEU A 202 10.89 -2.51 -10.51
C LEU A 202 12.06 -2.44 -11.48
N GLY A 203 13.06 -3.30 -11.27
CA GLY A 203 14.28 -3.47 -12.06
C GLY A 203 14.03 -4.19 -13.39
N CYS A 204 13.45 -5.38 -13.30
CA CYS A 204 13.11 -6.23 -14.44
C CYS A 204 11.84 -7.04 -14.10
N LEU A 205 10.94 -7.17 -15.08
CA LEU A 205 9.79 -8.05 -15.02
C LEU A 205 10.08 -9.29 -15.86
N VAL A 206 9.86 -10.47 -15.31
CA VAL A 206 9.84 -11.74 -16.04
C VAL A 206 8.42 -12.27 -16.02
N ILE A 207 7.83 -12.51 -17.19
CA ILE A 207 6.50 -13.11 -17.30
C ILE A 207 6.63 -14.58 -17.71
N GLN A 208 5.72 -15.42 -17.23
CA GLN A 208 5.67 -16.82 -17.66
C GLN A 208 5.38 -16.92 -19.17
N PRO A 209 5.78 -18.04 -19.82
CA PRO A 209 5.51 -18.21 -21.25
C PRO A 209 4.01 -18.19 -21.57
N ASN A 210 3.66 -17.63 -22.72
CA ASN A 210 2.28 -17.56 -23.25
C ASN A 210 1.29 -16.85 -22.32
N LEU A 211 1.76 -15.92 -21.49
CA LEU A 211 0.87 -15.13 -20.63
C LEU A 211 0.01 -14.17 -21.47
N ALA A 212 -1.26 -14.50 -21.62
CA ALA A 212 -2.26 -13.64 -22.25
C ALA A 212 -2.60 -12.47 -21.31
N ALA A 213 -1.91 -11.35 -21.51
CA ALA A 213 -2.13 -10.08 -20.85
C ALA A 213 -1.85 -8.94 -21.83
N SER A 214 -2.51 -7.79 -21.66
CA SER A 214 -2.14 -6.57 -22.38
C SER A 214 -0.76 -6.11 -21.88
N ARG A 215 0.30 -6.46 -22.62
CA ARG A 215 1.70 -6.12 -22.26
C ARG A 215 1.85 -4.62 -22.06
N ARG A 216 1.25 -3.81 -22.93
CA ARG A 216 1.21 -2.34 -22.81
C ARG A 216 0.60 -1.87 -21.49
N GLU A 217 -0.55 -2.40 -21.10
CA GLU A 217 -1.20 -2.03 -19.83
C GLU A 217 -0.40 -2.50 -18.62
N LEU A 218 0.17 -3.71 -18.68
CA LEU A 218 1.01 -4.24 -17.62
C LEU A 218 2.26 -3.37 -17.43
N LEU A 219 2.96 -3.03 -18.51
CA LEU A 219 4.15 -2.16 -18.45
C LEU A 219 3.81 -0.75 -17.95
N SER A 220 2.71 -0.18 -18.43
CA SER A 220 2.20 1.12 -17.96
C SER A 220 1.89 1.10 -16.47
N ALA A 221 1.14 0.10 -15.99
CA ALA A 221 0.77 -0.04 -14.58
C ALA A 221 1.97 -0.25 -13.63
N LEU A 222 3.09 -0.76 -14.15
CA LEU A 222 4.32 -0.99 -13.39
C LEU A 222 5.40 0.06 -13.67
N SER A 223 5.11 1.08 -14.50
CA SER A 223 6.07 2.10 -14.92
C SER A 223 7.37 1.51 -15.49
N LEU A 224 7.24 0.49 -16.33
CA LEU A 224 8.34 -0.22 -16.98
C LEU A 224 8.37 0.04 -18.49
N THR A 225 9.57 -0.03 -19.05
CA THR A 225 9.81 -0.05 -20.49
C THR A 225 9.90 -1.49 -21.00
N GLU A 226 9.73 -1.68 -22.31
CA GLU A 226 9.63 -3.00 -22.94
C GLU A 226 10.94 -3.82 -22.83
N ASP A 227 12.10 -3.16 -22.95
CA ASP A 227 13.43 -3.76 -22.79
C ASP A 227 13.67 -4.39 -21.41
N ARG A 228 12.85 -4.02 -20.42
CA ARG A 228 12.93 -4.51 -19.04
C ARG A 228 11.91 -5.61 -18.73
N CYS A 229 11.19 -6.08 -19.76
CA CYS A 229 10.20 -7.14 -19.65
C CYS A 229 10.62 -8.35 -20.47
N LEU A 230 10.89 -9.46 -19.79
CA LEU A 230 11.40 -10.69 -20.39
C LEU A 230 10.35 -11.78 -20.36
N ASP A 231 10.22 -12.51 -21.47
CA ASP A 231 9.48 -13.76 -21.52
C ASP A 231 10.35 -14.90 -20.97
N HIS A 232 9.87 -15.60 -19.96
CA HIS A 232 10.55 -16.80 -19.48
C HIS A 232 10.41 -17.92 -20.52
N PRO A 233 11.51 -18.57 -20.95
CA PRO A 233 11.49 -19.42 -22.14
C PRO A 233 10.79 -20.76 -21.96
N ARG A 234 10.57 -21.22 -20.72
CA ARG A 234 10.18 -22.61 -20.43
C ARG A 234 9.10 -22.72 -19.34
N PRO A 235 7.93 -23.34 -19.60
CA PRO A 235 6.82 -23.39 -18.64
C PRO A 235 7.08 -24.28 -17.41
N ASP A 236 8.04 -25.20 -17.51
CA ASP A 236 8.40 -26.22 -16.52
C ASP A 236 9.54 -25.80 -15.59
N THR A 237 10.16 -24.64 -15.84
CA THR A 237 11.28 -24.14 -15.04
C THR A 237 10.94 -22.83 -14.36
N LEU A 238 11.64 -22.53 -13.26
CA LEU A 238 11.53 -21.26 -12.55
C LEU A 238 12.73 -20.36 -12.89
N PRO A 239 12.52 -19.07 -13.22
CA PRO A 239 13.62 -18.16 -13.52
C PRO A 239 14.62 -18.03 -12.36
N GLY A 240 15.89 -17.84 -12.70
CA GLY A 240 16.96 -17.53 -11.76
C GLY A 240 17.09 -16.04 -11.43
N GLY A 241 17.73 -15.74 -10.30
CA GLY A 241 18.04 -14.37 -9.86
C GLY A 241 16.82 -13.52 -9.50
N LEU A 242 15.70 -14.16 -9.14
CA LEU A 242 14.49 -13.47 -8.72
C LEU A 242 14.65 -12.91 -7.31
N THR A 243 14.20 -11.68 -7.08
CA THR A 243 14.05 -11.15 -5.72
C THR A 243 12.60 -11.29 -5.24
N HIS A 244 11.64 -11.25 -6.16
CA HIS A 244 10.22 -11.32 -5.86
C HIS A 244 9.46 -12.17 -6.89
N ALA A 245 8.33 -12.72 -6.47
CA ALA A 245 7.38 -13.37 -7.38
C ALA A 245 5.94 -13.10 -6.95
N ILE A 246 5.06 -12.88 -7.93
CA ILE A 246 3.61 -12.82 -7.76
C ILE A 246 3.02 -13.96 -8.60
N LEU A 247 2.36 -14.88 -7.90
CA LEU A 247 1.75 -16.06 -8.50
C LEU A 247 0.24 -16.00 -8.28
N PHE A 248 -0.54 -15.94 -9.34
CA PHE A 248 -2.00 -16.04 -9.28
C PHE A 248 -2.39 -17.52 -9.33
N ALA A 249 -3.09 -17.96 -8.29
CA ALA A 249 -3.47 -19.35 -8.10
C ALA A 249 -4.95 -19.45 -7.72
N ASP A 250 -5.58 -20.54 -8.13
CA ASP A 250 -6.91 -20.92 -7.64
C ASP A 250 -6.78 -21.76 -6.37
N SER A 251 -7.90 -21.95 -5.67
CA SER A 251 -7.94 -22.64 -4.37
C SER A 251 -7.37 -24.06 -4.43
N THR A 252 -7.54 -24.75 -5.56
CA THR A 252 -7.11 -26.12 -5.81
C THR A 252 -5.75 -26.24 -6.50
N ASP A 253 -5.12 -25.13 -6.89
CA ASP A 253 -3.91 -25.17 -7.71
C ASP A 253 -2.68 -25.62 -6.88
N THR A 254 -2.26 -26.87 -7.10
CA THR A 254 -1.08 -27.47 -6.48
C THR A 254 0.22 -27.05 -7.16
N ARG A 255 0.19 -26.71 -8.45
CA ARG A 255 1.37 -26.31 -9.23
C ARG A 255 1.88 -24.96 -8.77
N MET A 256 1.01 -23.95 -8.67
CA MET A 256 1.42 -22.61 -8.21
C MET A 256 1.85 -22.62 -6.74
N LYS A 257 1.22 -23.44 -5.89
CA LYS A 257 1.66 -23.63 -4.50
C LYS A 257 3.05 -24.25 -4.41
N ARG A 258 3.35 -25.27 -5.22
CA ARG A 258 4.70 -25.89 -5.32
C ARG A 258 5.74 -24.91 -5.84
N ALA A 259 5.41 -24.15 -6.89
CA ALA A 259 6.28 -23.09 -7.41
C ALA A 259 6.58 -22.04 -6.33
N ALA A 260 5.56 -21.63 -5.57
CA ALA A 260 5.73 -20.69 -4.47
C ALA A 260 6.68 -21.22 -3.40
N ALA A 261 6.52 -22.48 -2.98
CA ALA A 261 7.40 -23.12 -2.01
C ALA A 261 8.85 -23.20 -2.51
N ALA A 262 9.05 -23.60 -3.76
CA ALA A 262 10.39 -23.70 -4.38
C ALA A 262 11.08 -22.32 -4.49
N LEU A 263 10.34 -21.27 -4.84
CA LEU A 263 10.86 -19.91 -4.89
C LEU A 263 11.20 -19.37 -3.49
N ARG A 264 10.35 -19.63 -2.49
CA ARG A 264 10.63 -19.25 -1.08
C ARG A 264 11.89 -19.94 -0.54
N ALA A 265 12.09 -21.21 -0.89
CA ALA A 265 13.30 -21.95 -0.52
C ALA A 265 14.58 -21.34 -1.12
N ARG A 266 14.46 -20.58 -2.23
CA ARG A 266 15.55 -19.81 -2.84
C ARG A 266 15.68 -18.38 -2.27
N GLY A 267 14.97 -18.06 -1.19
CA GLY A 267 14.96 -16.72 -0.59
C GLY A 267 14.13 -15.68 -1.35
N VAL A 268 13.36 -16.09 -2.37
CA VAL A 268 12.49 -15.18 -3.13
C VAL A 268 11.29 -14.78 -2.27
N LYS A 269 10.95 -13.49 -2.26
CA LYS A 269 9.72 -13.00 -1.61
C LYS A 269 8.52 -13.31 -2.50
N VAL A 270 7.75 -14.33 -2.14
CA VAL A 270 6.63 -14.82 -2.96
C VAL A 270 5.28 -14.44 -2.40
N ARG A 271 4.49 -13.77 -3.24
CA ARG A 271 3.05 -13.51 -3.04
C ARG A 271 2.24 -14.53 -3.82
N LEU A 272 1.42 -15.29 -3.12
CA LEU A 272 0.42 -16.17 -3.74
C LEU A 272 -0.93 -15.45 -3.67
N VAL A 273 -1.47 -15.07 -4.81
CA VAL A 273 -2.70 -14.28 -4.93
C VAL A 273 -3.82 -15.22 -5.33
N ALA A 274 -4.81 -15.37 -4.46
CA ALA A 274 -6.01 -16.12 -4.79
C ALA A 274 -6.84 -15.34 -5.82
N ARG A 275 -7.26 -16.00 -6.89
CA ARG A 275 -8.35 -15.49 -7.73
C ARG A 275 -9.66 -16.03 -7.19
N SER A 276 -10.54 -15.11 -6.79
CA SER A 276 -11.93 -15.44 -6.53
C SER A 276 -12.56 -15.81 -7.87
N ASP A 277 -13.06 -17.04 -8.00
CA ASP A 277 -13.86 -17.44 -9.15
C ASP A 277 -14.98 -16.42 -9.37
N ALA A 278 -15.06 -15.86 -10.57
CA ALA A 278 -16.21 -15.06 -11.01
C ALA A 278 -17.51 -15.88 -11.09
N ARG A 279 -17.53 -17.13 -10.60
CA ARG A 279 -18.67 -18.06 -10.65
C ARG A 279 -19.59 -18.03 -9.43
N ALA A 280 -19.37 -17.19 -8.43
CA ALA A 280 -20.23 -17.11 -7.25
C ALA A 280 -21.18 -15.89 -7.21
N ALA A 281 -21.43 -15.23 -8.35
CA ALA A 281 -22.39 -14.12 -8.47
C ALA A 281 -23.52 -14.40 -9.48
N THR A 282 -23.88 -15.67 -9.64
CA THR A 282 -25.11 -16.05 -10.35
C THR A 282 -25.78 -17.15 -9.54
N THR A 283 -27.08 -16.98 -9.30
CA THR A 283 -27.97 -17.81 -8.46
C THR A 283 -28.06 -17.38 -7.00
N VAL A 284 -28.84 -16.32 -6.73
CA VAL A 284 -30.10 -16.46 -5.99
C VAL A 284 -31.07 -15.44 -6.61
N ALA A 285 -32.13 -15.96 -7.22
CA ALA A 285 -33.30 -15.21 -7.65
C ALA A 285 -34.19 -14.88 -6.45
#